data_AF-A0A2M7X8L1-F1
#
_entry.id   AF-A0A2M7X8L1-F1
#
_cell.length_a   1.000
_cell.length_b   1.000
_cell.length_c   1.000
_cell.angle_alpha   90.00
_cell.angle_beta   90.00
_cell.angle_gamma   90.00
#
_symmetry.space_group_name_H-M   'P 1'
#
loop_
_entity.id
_entity.type
_entity.pdbx_description
1 polymer ?
#
loop_
_entity_poly.entity_id
_entity_poly.type
_entity_poly.pdbx_seq_one_letter_code
_entity_poly.pdbx_strand_id
1 'polypeptide(L)'
;MKPAVRVAITGAAGQIGYSLLYRIAAGEMLGKDTPVILQLLELPMEKAQAALKGVMMELEDCAFPLLAGMIGTDDAQVAFQDADIAMLVGARPRGPGMERKDL
;
A
#
# COMPACT_ATOMS: atom_id res chain seq x y z
N MET A 1 10.79 -8.58 19.96
CA MET A 1 10.52 -8.29 18.53
C MET A 1 11.04 -6.91 18.23
N LYS A 2 11.59 -6.66 17.03
CA LYS A 2 11.94 -5.31 16.60
C LYS A 2 10.67 -4.44 16.56
N PRO A 3 10.78 -3.11 16.77
CA PRO A 3 9.67 -2.21 16.51
C PRO A 3 9.15 -2.37 15.08
N ALA A 4 7.83 -2.27 14.90
CA ALA A 4 7.24 -2.37 13.58
C ALA A 4 7.57 -1.14 12.72
N VAL A 5 7.95 -1.36 11.47
CA VAL A 5 8.22 -0.29 10.50
C VAL A 5 6.94 0.05 9.76
N ARG A 6 6.63 1.34 9.67
CA ARG A 6 5.46 1.87 8.96
C ARG A 6 5.79 2.08 7.49
N VAL A 7 5.11 1.35 6.61
CA VAL A 7 5.30 1.42 5.16
C VAL A 7 4.03 1.95 4.52
N ALA A 8 4.11 3.15 3.94
CA ALA A 8 3.03 3.76 3.18
C ALA A 8 3.13 3.38 1.70
N ILE A 9 2.02 3.00 1.08
CA ILE A 9 1.96 2.61 -0.34
C ILE A 9 0.78 3.31 -1.01
N THR A 10 1.04 4.08 -2.09
CA THR A 10 -0.02 4.71 -2.90
C THR A 10 -0.43 3.83 -4.08
N GLY A 11 -1.66 3.96 -4.57
CA GLY A 11 -2.15 3.09 -5.65
C GLY A 11 -2.16 1.61 -5.22
N ALA A 12 -2.46 1.38 -3.94
CA ALA A 12 -2.28 0.09 -3.29
C ALA A 12 -3.16 -1.03 -3.86
N ALA A 13 -4.32 -0.68 -4.46
CA ALA A 13 -5.19 -1.65 -5.13
C ALA A 13 -4.84 -1.84 -6.62
N GLY A 14 -3.83 -1.16 -7.13
CA GLY A 14 -3.30 -1.33 -8.48
C GLY A 14 -2.51 -2.63 -8.65
N GLN A 15 -2.21 -2.98 -9.90
CA GLN A 15 -1.51 -4.24 -10.25
C GLN A 15 -0.13 -4.37 -9.59
N ILE A 16 0.62 -3.26 -9.51
CA ILE A 16 1.93 -3.25 -8.83
C ILE A 16 1.73 -3.45 -7.33
N GLY A 17 0.78 -2.75 -6.72
CA GLY A 17 0.42 -2.94 -5.30
C GLY A 17 0.08 -4.40 -5.00
N TYR A 18 -0.76 -5.02 -5.84
CA TYR A 18 -1.16 -6.42 -5.71
C TYR A 18 0.01 -7.41 -5.73
N SER A 19 1.11 -7.12 -6.44
CA SER A 19 2.31 -7.97 -6.40
C SER A 19 3.27 -7.62 -5.24
N LEU A 20 3.25 -6.36 -4.81
CA LEU A 20 4.21 -5.80 -3.86
C LEU A 20 3.83 -6.09 -2.40
N LEU A 21 2.56 -5.87 -2.04
CA LEU A 21 2.11 -5.85 -0.64
C LEU A 21 2.36 -7.18 0.08
N TYR A 22 2.05 -8.31 -0.57
CA TYR A 22 2.23 -9.64 -0.01
C TYR A 22 3.70 -9.97 0.26
N ARG A 23 4.60 -9.51 -0.62
CA ARG A 23 6.05 -9.72 -0.45
C ARG A 23 6.61 -8.86 0.69
N ILE A 24 6.10 -7.64 0.86
CA ILE A 24 6.43 -6.79 2.01
C ILE A 24 5.95 -7.46 3.30
N ALA A 25 4.68 -7.88 3.36
CA ALA A 25 4.09 -8.54 4.53
C ALA A 25 4.78 -9.89 4.86
N ALA A 26 5.31 -10.59 3.85
CA ALA A 26 6.12 -11.78 4.03
C ALA A 26 7.56 -11.51 4.51
N GLY A 27 7.98 -10.24 4.66
CA GLY A 27 9.31 -9.86 5.11
C GLY A 27 10.40 -9.91 4.04
N GLU A 28 10.05 -9.93 2.74
CA GLU A 28 11.06 -9.94 1.66
C GLU A 28 11.72 -8.59 1.45
N MET A 29 11.08 -7.49 1.85
CA MET A 29 11.64 -6.14 1.70
C MET A 29 12.58 -5.75 2.85
N LEU A 30 12.20 -6.05 4.09
CA LEU A 30 12.90 -5.57 5.29
C LEU A 30 13.52 -6.69 6.15
N GLY A 31 13.40 -7.94 5.69
CA GLY A 31 13.92 -9.12 6.39
C GLY A 31 12.86 -9.86 7.21
N LYS A 32 13.15 -11.12 7.51
CA LYS A 32 12.22 -12.07 8.17
C LYS A 32 12.06 -11.85 9.68
N ASP A 33 12.66 -10.80 10.23
CA ASP A 33 12.65 -10.47 11.66
C ASP A 33 12.11 -9.05 11.95
N THR A 34 11.62 -8.35 10.92
CA THR A 34 11.17 -6.96 10.99
C THR A 34 9.66 -6.91 10.74
N PRO A 35 8.84 -6.67 11.78
CA PRO A 35 7.40 -6.48 11.61
C PRO A 35 7.10 -5.20 10.82
N VAL A 36 5.97 -5.17 10.12
CA VAL A 36 5.52 -4.04 9.31
C VAL A 36 4.09 -3.63 9.63
N ILE A 37 3.82 -2.34 9.52
CA ILE A 37 2.47 -1.77 9.48
C ILE A 37 2.25 -1.21 8.07
N LEU A 38 1.26 -1.72 7.36
CA LEU A 38 0.95 -1.26 6.00
C LEU A 38 -0.05 -0.10 6.04
N GLN A 39 0.31 1.03 5.44
CA GLN A 39 -0.58 2.19 5.29
C GLN A 39 -0.90 2.37 3.81
N LEU A 40 -2.10 1.97 3.43
CA LEU A 40 -2.49 1.79 2.04
C LEU A 40 -3.38 2.95 1.59
N LEU A 41 -2.91 3.68 0.57
CA LEU A 41 -3.63 4.81 -0.02
C LEU A 41 -4.19 4.44 -1.40
N GLU A 42 -5.48 4.71 -1.58
CA GLU A 42 -6.14 4.71 -2.90
C GLU A 42 -6.95 5.97 -3.13
N LEU A 43 -7.40 6.18 -4.36
CA LEU A 43 -8.23 7.33 -4.70
C LEU A 43 -9.55 7.34 -3.90
N PRO A 44 -10.14 8.53 -3.63
CA PRO A 44 -11.46 8.69 -3.00
C PRO A 44 -12.59 8.34 -3.99
N MET A 45 -12.55 7.13 -4.54
CA MET A 45 -13.52 6.59 -5.48
C MET A 45 -14.04 5.26 -4.92
N GLU A 46 -15.36 5.08 -4.88
CA GLU A 46 -15.99 3.89 -4.31
C GLU A 46 -15.40 2.59 -4.87
N LYS A 47 -15.19 2.51 -6.19
CA LYS A 47 -14.56 1.34 -6.83
C LYS A 47 -13.13 1.09 -6.35
N ALA A 48 -12.33 2.14 -6.18
CA ALA A 48 -10.94 2.01 -5.73
C ALA A 48 -10.89 1.60 -4.25
N GLN A 49 -11.74 2.19 -3.41
CA GLN A 49 -11.87 1.84 -1.99
C GLN A 49 -12.41 0.43 -1.78
N ALA A 50 -13.37 -0.03 -2.60
CA ALA A 50 -13.84 -1.41 -2.59
C ALA A 50 -12.74 -2.40 -2.98
N ALA A 51 -11.95 -2.08 -4.02
CA ALA A 51 -10.80 -2.89 -4.41
C ALA A 51 -9.73 -2.92 -3.32
N LEU A 52 -9.43 -1.78 -2.70
CA LEU A 52 -8.50 -1.68 -1.56
C LEU A 52 -8.95 -2.57 -0.40
N LYS A 53 -10.23 -2.53 -0.05
CA LYS A 53 -10.80 -3.41 0.98
C LYS A 53 -10.62 -4.89 0.62
N GLY A 54 -10.82 -5.27 -0.64
CA GLY A 54 -10.57 -6.63 -1.11
C GLY A 54 -9.11 -7.06 -0.90
N VAL A 55 -8.15 -6.21 -1.27
CA VAL A 55 -6.72 -6.46 -1.06
C VAL A 55 -6.38 -6.60 0.44
N MET A 56 -6.99 -5.79 1.30
CA MET A 56 -6.81 -5.92 2.76
C MET A 56 -7.33 -7.26 3.27
N MET A 57 -8.51 -7.71 2.81
CA MET A 57 -9.05 -9.02 3.18
C MET A 57 -8.11 -10.16 2.76
N GLU A 58 -7.54 -10.09 1.56
CA GLU A 58 -6.57 -11.09 1.09
C GLU A 58 -5.27 -11.10 1.92
N LEU A 59 -4.79 -9.93 2.38
CA LEU A 59 -3.64 -9.83 3.28
C LEU A 59 -3.94 -10.42 4.67
N GLU A 60 -5.16 -10.23 5.18
CA GLU A 60 -5.62 -10.86 6.43
C GLU A 60 -5.65 -12.39 6.30
N ASP A 61 -6.20 -12.91 5.20
CA ASP A 61 -6.31 -14.34 4.93
C ASP A 61 -4.95 -15.05 4.80
N CYS A 62 -3.90 -14.30 4.42
CA CYS A 62 -2.54 -14.82 4.33
C CYS A 62 -1.90 -15.09 5.70
N ALA A 63 -2.48 -14.60 6.80
CA ALA A 63 -2.00 -14.80 8.17
C ALA A 63 -0.49 -14.52 8.35
N PHE A 64 0.01 -13.45 7.72
CA PHE A 64 1.44 -13.12 7.77
C PHE A 64 1.89 -12.77 9.19
N PRO A 65 2.88 -13.49 9.77
CA PRO A 65 3.31 -13.25 11.15
C PRO A 65 4.03 -11.91 11.36
N LEU A 66 4.50 -11.27 10.27
CA LEU A 66 5.18 -9.98 10.31
C LEU A 66 4.24 -8.80 10.05
N LEU A 67 2.98 -9.04 9.65
CA LEU A 67 2.01 -7.98 9.44
C LEU A 67 1.41 -7.56 10.79
N ALA A 68 2.04 -6.58 11.43
CA ALA A 68 1.66 -6.11 12.77
C ALA A 68 0.41 -5.22 12.75
N GLY A 69 0.04 -4.69 11.59
CA GLY A 69 -1.18 -3.92 11.40
C GLY A 69 -1.34 -3.44 9.96
N MET A 70 -2.55 -3.00 9.62
CA MET A 70 -2.83 -2.37 8.33
C MET A 70 -3.92 -1.32 8.46
N ILE A 71 -3.83 -0.28 7.63
CA ILE A 71 -4.87 0.74 7.46
C ILE A 71 -5.05 0.97 5.96
N GLY A 72 -6.30 1.03 5.50
CA GLY A 72 -6.67 1.51 4.17
C GLY A 72 -7.40 2.85 4.26
N THR A 73 -7.07 3.78 3.38
CA THR A 73 -7.65 5.14 3.39
C THR A 73 -7.58 5.80 2.01
N ASP A 74 -8.36 6.86 1.83
CA ASP A 74 -8.26 7.82 0.73
C ASP A 74 -7.62 9.16 1.14
N ASP A 75 -7.28 9.32 2.43
CA ASP A 75 -6.61 10.52 2.95
C ASP A 75 -5.10 10.30 3.03
N ALA A 76 -4.36 11.09 2.26
CA ALA A 76 -2.90 11.07 2.26
C ALA A 76 -2.31 11.40 3.65
N GLN A 77 -2.95 12.25 4.44
CA GLN A 77 -2.47 12.59 5.79
C GLN A 77 -2.50 11.37 6.70
N VAL A 78 -3.55 10.55 6.60
CA VAL A 78 -3.68 9.29 7.35
C VAL A 78 -2.69 8.25 6.82
N ALA A 79 -2.55 8.14 5.49
CA ALA A 79 -1.65 7.16 4.88
C ALA A 79 -0.17 7.43 5.18
N PHE A 80 0.24 8.70 5.28
CA PHE A 80 1.63 9.08 5.53
C PHE A 80 1.94 9.39 6.99
N GLN A 81 0.96 9.27 7.88
CA GLN A 81 1.18 9.52 9.31
C GLN A 81 2.26 8.59 9.86
N ASP A 82 3.36 9.19 10.33
CA ASP A 82 4.52 8.51 10.91
C ASP A 82 5.15 7.44 10.00
N ALA A 83 4.98 7.54 8.68
CA ALA A 83 5.55 6.58 7.74
C ALA A 83 7.10 6.63 7.76
N ASP A 84 7.74 5.49 8.00
CA ASP A 84 9.20 5.35 7.93
C ASP A 84 9.67 5.23 6.46
N ILE A 85 8.85 4.57 5.64
CA ILE A 85 9.10 4.32 4.22
C ILE A 85 7.82 4.63 3.44
N ALA A 86 7.95 5.36 2.33
CA ALA A 86 6.85 5.63 1.40
C ALA A 86 7.16 5.11 -0.01
N MET A 87 6.28 4.28 -0.55
CA MET A 87 6.31 3.76 -1.91
C MET A 87 5.22 4.42 -2.75
N LEU A 88 5.59 5.44 -3.51
CA LEU A 88 4.68 6.25 -4.32
C LEU A 88 4.41 5.59 -5.69
N VAL A 89 3.64 4.51 -5.68
CA VAL A 89 3.37 3.69 -6.87
C VAL A 89 2.22 4.25 -7.71
N GLY A 90 1.16 4.74 -7.07
CA GLY A 90 0.01 5.33 -7.74
C GLY A 90 0.37 6.62 -8.45
N ALA A 91 0.11 6.67 -9.75
CA ALA A 91 0.29 7.85 -10.59
C ALA A 91 -0.80 7.91 -11.67
N ARG A 92 -0.99 9.09 -12.26
CA ARG A 92 -1.95 9.26 -13.37
C ARG A 92 -1.39 8.58 -14.63
N PRO A 93 -2.10 7.59 -15.21
CA PRO A 93 -1.66 7.00 -16.46
C PRO A 93 -1.82 7.99 -17.61
N ARG A 94 -0.94 7.90 -18.61
CA ARG A 94 -1.01 8.75 -19.80
C ARG A 94 -2.25 8.39 -20.62
N GLY A 95 -3.16 9.35 -20.76
CA GLY A 95 -4.36 9.23 -21.59
C GLY A 95 -4.14 9.64 -23.05
N PRO A 96 -5.12 9.37 -23.93
CA PRO A 96 -5.09 9.82 -25.32
C PRO A 96 -4.93 11.34 -25.41
N GLY A 97 -4.01 11.81 -26.25
CA GLY A 97 -3.77 13.23 -26.50
C GLY A 97 -2.97 13.97 -25.41
N MET A 98 -2.61 13.33 -24.29
CA MET A 98 -1.82 13.97 -23.24
C MET A 98 -0.38 14.24 -23.70
N GLU A 99 0.05 15.50 -23.57
CA GLU A 99 1.43 15.94 -23.72
C GLU A 99 2.22 15.71 -22.43
N ARG A 100 3.55 15.89 -22.50
CA ARG A 100 4.43 15.73 -21.33
C ARG A 100 4.11 16.71 -20.20
N LYS A 101 3.59 17.89 -20.51
CA LYS A 101 3.23 18.92 -19.53
C LYS A 101 1.92 18.61 -18.77
N ASP A 102 1.12 17.66 -19.28
CA ASP A 102 -0.16 17.26 -18.69
C ASP A 102 -0.01 16.11 -17.68
N LEU A 103 1.20 15.53 -17.60
CA LEU A 103 1.57 14.40 -16.74
C LEU A 103 2.04 14.88 -15.36
#